data_AF-A0AAW2ELW0-F1
#
_entry.id   AF-A0AAW2ELW0-F1
#
_cell.length_a   1.000
_cell.length_b   1.000
_cell.length_c   1.000
_cell.angle_alpha   90.00
_cell.angle_beta   90.00
_cell.angle_gamma   90.00
#
_symmetry.space_group_name_H-M   'P 1'
#
loop_
_entity.id
_entity.type
_entity.pdbx_description
1 polymer ?
#
loop_
_entity_poly.entity_id
_entity_poly.type
_entity_poly.pdbx_seq_one_letter_code
_entity_poly.pdbx_strand_id
1 'polypeptide(L)'
;MPGWIDNLYGPIGLYVGGGKGIVRIGHCKKSTTENNVPVDAVINAILVTTWKLGLTSPTADSTVFVLNFSSQKSFSFKNSMNILSSIIKETPFEKTLWVPNTILTDNLLIFYVLTILLHILPAIIFDSVLYVSGRRPMLLKLMRRLYVANRAVSYFSFHERKFDHENRLNLLNSISPNDLEEFSFDYTSSDIREYCRHCVIGAKQFILHEDMNRLDIAHAHRKRIYLFATIFETTILIGLLWIIYKYMYSL
;
A
#
# COMPACT_ATOMS: atom_id res chain seq x y z
N MET A 1 -1.65 18.76 -3.10
CA MET A 1 -0.89 18.28 -1.93
C MET A 1 0.19 17.30 -2.38
N PRO A 2 1.48 17.61 -2.18
CA PRO A 2 2.56 16.65 -2.35
C PRO A 2 2.77 15.79 -1.09
N GLY A 3 2.16 14.60 -1.06
CA GLY A 3 2.28 13.64 0.05
C GLY A 3 3.66 13.00 0.17
N TRP A 4 4.54 13.59 0.99
CA TRP A 4 5.87 13.06 1.29
C TRP A 4 5.78 11.76 2.11
N ILE A 5 6.55 10.76 1.67
CA ILE A 5 6.80 9.52 2.41
C ILE A 5 8.30 9.28 2.39
N ASP A 6 8.90 9.14 3.56
CA ASP A 6 10.35 8.99 3.74
C ASP A 6 10.79 7.54 3.93
N ASN A 7 9.85 6.61 4.12
CA ASN A 7 10.15 5.23 4.48
C ASN A 7 9.13 4.20 3.95
N LEU A 8 9.49 2.92 4.08
CA LEU A 8 8.65 1.77 3.70
C LEU A 8 7.92 1.13 4.90
N TYR A 9 7.71 1.86 6.00
CA TYR A 9 7.07 1.29 7.17
C TYR A 9 5.57 1.08 6.98
N GLY A 10 5.04 0.03 7.62
CA GLY A 10 3.62 -0.30 7.62
C GLY A 10 3.02 -0.56 6.22
N PRO A 11 1.87 0.04 5.89
CA PRO A 11 1.13 -0.25 4.66
C PRO A 11 1.86 0.19 3.38
N ILE A 12 2.69 1.23 3.44
CA ILE A 12 3.45 1.70 2.28
C ILE A 12 4.40 0.63 1.75
N GLY A 13 5.13 -0.06 2.64
CA GLY A 13 6.00 -1.17 2.26
C GLY A 13 5.26 -2.29 1.54
N LEU A 14 4.02 -2.58 1.96
CA LEU A 14 3.17 -3.57 1.31
C LEU A 14 2.68 -3.08 -0.06
N TYR A 15 2.31 -1.81 -0.20
CA TYR A 15 1.90 -1.23 -1.48
C TYR A 15 3.04 -1.19 -2.50
N VAL A 16 4.23 -0.74 -2.09
CA VAL A 16 5.41 -0.77 -2.94
C VAL A 16 5.79 -2.22 -3.30
N GLY A 17 5.73 -3.13 -2.32
CA GLY A 17 5.95 -4.56 -2.54
C GLY A 17 4.94 -5.17 -3.52
N GLY A 18 3.67 -4.78 -3.46
CA GLY A 18 2.62 -5.20 -4.39
C GLY A 18 2.85 -4.61 -5.79
N GLY A 19 3.19 -3.32 -5.87
CA GLY A 19 3.55 -2.63 -7.12
C GLY A 19 4.77 -3.22 -7.82
N LYS A 20 5.73 -3.80 -7.06
CA LYS A 20 6.86 -4.56 -7.60
C LYS A 20 6.56 -6.03 -7.89
N GLY A 21 5.34 -6.50 -7.63
CA GLY A 21 4.95 -7.91 -7.80
C GLY A 21 5.56 -8.87 -6.76
N ILE A 22 6.13 -8.34 -5.68
CA ILE A 22 6.72 -9.13 -4.59
C ILE A 22 5.61 -9.61 -3.64
N VAL A 23 4.67 -8.72 -3.30
CA VAL A 23 3.52 -9.04 -2.44
C VAL A 23 2.35 -9.50 -3.32
N ARG A 24 2.12 -10.82 -3.38
CA ARG A 24 1.07 -11.44 -4.18
C ARG A 24 -0.22 -11.71 -3.41
N ILE A 25 -0.15 -11.77 -2.08
CA ILE A 25 -1.29 -12.00 -1.19
C ILE A 25 -1.18 -11.10 0.04
N GLY A 26 -2.30 -10.53 0.47
CA GLY A 26 -2.43 -9.75 1.70
C GLY A 26 -3.68 -10.13 2.50
N HIS A 27 -3.53 -10.24 3.83
CA HIS A 27 -4.63 -10.48 4.74
C HIS A 27 -5.34 -9.17 5.07
N CYS A 28 -6.47 -8.92 4.41
CA CYS A 28 -7.18 -7.66 4.47
C CYS A 28 -8.65 -7.85 4.08
N LYS A 29 -9.56 -7.22 4.83
CA LYS A 29 -10.97 -7.15 4.44
C LYS A 29 -11.16 -6.07 3.38
N LYS A 30 -11.54 -6.49 2.18
CA LYS A 30 -11.65 -5.64 0.98
C LYS A 30 -12.58 -4.43 1.16
N SER A 31 -13.61 -4.58 1.99
CA SER A 31 -14.64 -3.56 2.22
C SER A 31 -14.30 -2.59 3.35
N THR A 32 -13.25 -2.85 4.14
CA THR A 32 -12.83 -1.92 5.20
C THR A 32 -12.31 -0.62 4.58
N THR A 33 -12.73 0.50 5.16
CA THR A 33 -12.26 1.84 4.81
C THR A 33 -10.83 2.05 5.25
N GLU A 34 -10.01 2.64 4.39
CA GLU A 34 -8.68 3.10 4.77
C GLU A 34 -8.72 4.46 5.45
N ASN A 35 -8.04 4.56 6.60
CA ASN A 35 -7.82 5.82 7.28
C ASN A 35 -6.47 6.42 6.85
N ASN A 36 -6.40 6.92 5.62
CA ASN A 36 -5.22 7.57 5.08
C ASN A 36 -5.38 9.09 5.12
N VAL A 37 -4.36 9.77 5.62
CA VAL A 37 -4.37 11.23 5.74
C VAL A 37 -3.07 11.78 5.13
N PRO A 38 -3.13 12.79 4.25
CA PRO A 38 -1.93 13.44 3.74
C PRO A 38 -1.10 14.03 4.88
N VAL A 39 0.22 13.82 4.86
CA VAL A 39 1.12 14.33 5.90
C VAL A 39 1.07 15.86 6.00
N ASP A 40 0.93 16.56 4.88
CA ASP A 40 0.82 18.02 4.84
C ASP A 40 -0.41 18.50 5.63
N ALA A 41 -1.54 17.80 5.51
CA ALA A 41 -2.74 18.11 6.27
C ALA A 41 -2.53 17.89 7.78
N VAL A 42 -1.76 16.86 8.16
CA VAL A 42 -1.37 16.64 9.56
C VAL A 42 -0.49 17.78 10.07
N ILE A 43 0.49 18.23 9.28
CA ILE A 43 1.37 19.34 9.63
C ILE A 43 0.57 20.62 9.82
N ASN A 44 -0.32 20.96 8.89
CA ASN A 44 -1.21 22.12 9.02
C ASN A 44 -2.10 22.02 10.26
N ALA A 45 -2.67 20.84 10.54
CA ALA A 45 -3.44 20.62 11.74
C ALA A 45 -2.62 20.85 13.03
N ILE A 46 -1.35 20.42 13.07
CA ILE A 46 -0.43 20.66 14.19
C ILE A 46 -0.15 22.16 14.35
N LEU A 47 0.14 22.88 13.25
CA LEU A 47 0.42 24.31 13.27
C LEU A 47 -0.76 25.12 13.79
N VAL A 48 -1.96 24.89 13.24
CA VAL A 48 -3.18 25.59 13.67
C VAL A 48 -3.54 25.25 15.11
N THR A 49 -3.39 23.98 15.51
CA THR A 49 -3.61 23.57 16.92
C THR A 49 -2.66 24.31 17.85
N THR A 50 -1.38 24.37 17.51
CA THR A 50 -0.35 25.02 18.32
C THR A 50 -0.62 26.52 18.45
N TRP A 51 -0.95 27.18 17.33
CA TRP A 51 -1.35 28.59 17.34
C TRP A 51 -2.57 28.83 18.24
N LYS A 52 -3.61 28.01 18.10
CA LYS A 52 -4.85 28.15 18.88
C LYS A 52 -4.59 27.98 20.38
N LEU A 53 -3.80 26.97 20.76
CA LEU A 53 -3.43 26.73 22.15
C LEU A 53 -2.54 27.85 22.70
N GLY A 54 -1.64 28.42 21.89
CA GLY A 54 -0.80 29.55 22.28
C GLY A 54 -1.59 30.83 22.60
N LEU A 55 -2.81 30.97 22.06
CA LEU A 55 -3.71 32.08 22.38
C LEU A 55 -4.59 31.82 23.61
N THR A 56 -4.61 30.60 24.12
CA THR A 56 -5.40 30.24 25.32
C THR A 56 -4.52 30.20 26.56
N SER A 57 -4.97 30.84 27.64
CA SER A 57 -4.33 30.69 28.96
C SER A 57 -4.99 29.50 29.69
N PRO A 58 -4.26 28.40 29.96
CA PRO A 58 -4.84 27.26 30.66
C PRO A 58 -5.22 27.65 32.10
N THR A 59 -6.44 27.31 32.47
CA THR A 59 -6.98 27.41 33.84
C THR A 59 -6.86 26.06 34.55
N ALA A 60 -7.07 26.04 35.87
CA ALA A 60 -7.04 24.82 36.67
C ALA A 60 -8.04 23.74 36.18
N ASP A 61 -9.13 24.16 35.51
CA ASP A 61 -10.18 23.28 34.99
C ASP A 61 -10.00 22.94 33.48
N SER A 62 -8.90 23.37 32.86
CA SER A 62 -8.68 23.14 31.43
C SER A 62 -8.47 21.66 31.13
N THR A 63 -9.31 21.10 30.24
CA THR A 63 -9.17 19.72 29.77
C THR A 63 -8.11 19.62 28.66
N VAL A 64 -7.51 18.42 28.52
CA VAL A 64 -6.54 18.16 27.46
C VAL A 64 -7.23 18.26 26.10
N PHE A 65 -6.76 19.17 25.24
CA PHE A 65 -7.26 19.26 23.87
C PHE A 65 -6.81 18.04 23.06
N VAL A 66 -7.78 17.23 22.63
CA VAL A 66 -7.53 16.06 21.78
C VAL A 66 -8.07 16.34 20.38
N LEU A 67 -7.17 16.42 19.41
CA LEU A 67 -7.51 16.49 18.00
C LEU A 67 -7.43 15.09 17.38
N ASN A 68 -8.57 14.50 17.07
CA ASN A 68 -8.59 13.30 16.24
C ASN A 68 -8.56 13.70 14.76
N PHE A 69 -7.49 13.30 14.08
CA PHE A 69 -7.33 13.55 12.66
C PHE A 69 -7.44 12.24 11.88
N SER A 70 -8.57 12.03 11.21
CA SER A 70 -8.83 10.86 10.38
C SER A 70 -9.26 11.25 8.98
N SER A 71 -9.26 10.25 8.09
CA SER A 71 -9.67 10.35 6.70
C SER A 71 -11.05 10.97 6.61
N GLN A 72 -11.13 12.09 5.88
CA GLN A 72 -12.38 12.77 5.55
C GLN A 72 -13.11 12.08 4.39
N LYS A 73 -12.40 11.29 3.59
CA LYS A 73 -12.95 10.48 2.50
C LYS A 73 -12.80 9.01 2.81
N SER A 74 -13.91 8.33 3.01
CA SER A 74 -13.90 6.87 3.07
C SER A 74 -13.69 6.29 1.67
N PHE A 75 -12.64 5.50 1.49
CA PHE A 75 -12.50 4.61 0.36
C PHE A 75 -11.99 3.25 0.85
N SER A 76 -12.54 2.18 0.29
CA SER A 76 -12.22 0.82 0.70
C SER A 76 -10.86 0.37 0.16
N PHE A 77 -10.20 -0.58 0.84
CA PHE A 77 -8.97 -1.21 0.34
C PHE A 77 -9.10 -1.73 -1.11
N LYS A 78 -10.28 -2.23 -1.49
CA LYS A 78 -10.55 -2.64 -2.88
C LYS A 78 -10.42 -1.47 -3.86
N ASN A 79 -11.00 -0.31 -3.52
CA ASN A 79 -10.95 0.87 -4.37
C ASN A 79 -9.52 1.41 -4.48
N SER A 80 -8.77 1.44 -3.38
CA SER A 80 -7.35 1.82 -3.36
C SER A 80 -6.52 0.93 -4.26
N MET A 81 -6.73 -0.39 -4.20
CA MET A 81 -6.03 -1.34 -5.07
C MET A 81 -6.34 -1.14 -6.54
N ASN A 82 -7.59 -0.81 -6.89
CA ASN A 82 -7.95 -0.51 -8.27
C ASN A 82 -7.27 0.78 -8.77
N ILE A 83 -7.27 1.83 -7.95
CA ILE A 83 -6.63 3.12 -8.26
C ILE A 83 -5.12 2.92 -8.41
N LEU A 84 -4.46 2.31 -7.42
CA LEU A 84 -3.02 2.06 -7.44
C LEU A 84 -2.62 1.14 -8.59
N SER A 85 -3.40 0.10 -8.90
CA SER A 85 -3.14 -0.79 -10.04
C SER A 85 -3.19 -0.03 -11.38
N SER A 86 -4.16 0.89 -11.53
CA SER A 86 -4.26 1.76 -12.69
C SER A 86 -3.06 2.70 -12.81
N ILE A 87 -2.69 3.36 -11.71
CA ILE A 87 -1.53 4.27 -11.68
C ILE A 87 -0.22 3.50 -11.96
N ILE A 88 -0.04 2.31 -11.40
CA ILE A 88 1.15 1.48 -11.66
C ILE A 88 1.21 1.01 -13.13
N LYS A 89 0.08 0.91 -13.83
CA LYS A 89 0.04 0.69 -15.30
C LYS A 89 0.58 1.87 -16.09
N GLU A 90 0.28 3.09 -15.65
CA GLU A 90 0.75 4.34 -16.26
C GLU A 90 2.18 4.69 -15.85
N THR A 91 2.58 4.35 -14.62
CA THR A 91 3.88 4.68 -14.03
C THR A 91 4.46 3.44 -13.35
N PRO A 92 4.94 2.46 -14.13
CA PRO A 92 5.46 1.22 -13.57
C PRO A 92 6.77 1.43 -12.81
N PHE A 93 6.92 0.68 -11.71
CA PHE A 93 8.21 0.54 -11.05
C PHE A 93 9.20 -0.24 -11.93
N GLU A 94 10.48 0.04 -11.75
CA GLU A 94 11.56 -0.72 -12.38
C GLU A 94 11.76 -2.06 -11.66
N LYS A 95 12.32 -3.03 -12.41
CA LYS A 95 12.75 -4.34 -11.88
C LYS A 95 11.65 -5.08 -11.10
N THR A 96 10.40 -5.02 -11.58
CA THR A 96 9.27 -5.78 -11.01
C THR A 96 9.51 -7.29 -11.09
N LEU A 97 9.38 -8.02 -9.99
CA LEU A 97 9.65 -9.47 -9.97
C LEU A 97 8.52 -10.31 -10.55
N TRP A 98 7.29 -9.80 -10.47
CA TRP A 98 6.10 -10.45 -11.03
C TRP A 98 5.11 -9.41 -11.53
N VAL A 99 4.02 -9.87 -12.14
CA VAL A 99 2.89 -9.00 -12.49
C VAL A 99 2.34 -8.36 -11.21
N PRO A 100 2.22 -7.02 -11.14
CA PRO A 100 1.64 -6.32 -10.00
C PRO A 100 0.14 -6.65 -9.87
N ASN A 101 -0.16 -7.72 -9.13
CA ASN A 101 -1.50 -8.18 -8.84
C ASN A 101 -1.52 -8.82 -7.46
N THR A 102 -1.94 -8.03 -6.46
CA THR A 102 -2.05 -8.50 -5.08
C THR A 102 -3.46 -8.99 -4.81
N ILE A 103 -3.59 -10.26 -4.44
CA ILE A 103 -4.83 -10.84 -3.96
C ILE A 103 -5.06 -10.33 -2.54
N LEU A 104 -6.26 -9.83 -2.25
CA LEU A 104 -6.69 -9.55 -0.88
C LEU A 104 -7.65 -10.65 -0.42
N THR A 105 -7.48 -11.13 0.82
CA THR A 105 -8.40 -12.08 1.43
C THR A 105 -8.61 -11.75 2.91
N ASP A 106 -9.84 -11.92 3.37
CA ASP A 106 -10.24 -11.86 4.77
C ASP A 106 -10.24 -13.24 5.45
N ASN A 107 -9.96 -14.30 4.69
CA ASN A 107 -9.88 -15.66 5.20
C ASN A 107 -8.42 -16.00 5.56
N LEU A 108 -8.18 -16.22 6.85
CA LEU A 108 -6.84 -16.49 7.38
C LEU A 108 -6.24 -17.80 6.83
N LEU A 109 -7.04 -18.83 6.61
CA LEU A 109 -6.56 -20.11 6.05
C LEU A 109 -6.10 -19.92 4.60
N ILE A 110 -6.91 -19.24 3.78
CA ILE A 110 -6.53 -18.92 2.39
C ILE A 110 -5.26 -18.07 2.37
N PHE A 111 -5.16 -17.08 3.26
CA PHE A 111 -3.96 -16.27 3.40
C PHE A 111 -2.72 -17.12 3.69
N TYR A 112 -2.78 -18.05 4.64
CA TYR A 112 -1.65 -18.93 4.96
C TYR A 112 -1.26 -19.84 3.80
N VAL A 113 -2.24 -20.52 3.20
CA VAL A 113 -1.99 -21.44 2.08
C VAL A 113 -1.37 -20.69 0.91
N LEU A 114 -1.93 -19.55 0.51
CA LEU A 114 -1.39 -18.75 -0.58
C LEU A 114 -0.05 -18.09 -0.23
N THR A 115 0.21 -17.75 1.04
CA THR A 115 1.54 -17.27 1.46
C THR A 115 2.58 -18.39 1.25
N ILE A 116 2.27 -19.63 1.62
CA ILE A 116 3.19 -20.75 1.40
C ILE A 116 3.44 -20.94 -0.10
N LEU A 117 2.37 -20.99 -0.91
CA LEU A 117 2.46 -21.30 -2.33
C LEU A 117 3.05 -20.17 -3.19
N LEU A 118 2.69 -18.91 -2.90
CA LEU A 118 3.04 -17.76 -3.76
C LEU A 118 4.27 -16.99 -3.25
N HIS A 119 4.66 -17.18 -1.99
CA HIS A 119 5.81 -16.49 -1.39
C HIS A 119 6.90 -17.45 -0.93
N ILE A 120 6.59 -18.37 -0.02
CA ILE A 120 7.62 -19.19 0.64
C ILE A 120 8.22 -20.23 -0.29
N LEU A 121 7.39 -21.02 -0.98
CA LEU A 121 7.86 -22.07 -1.88
C LEU A 121 8.72 -21.51 -3.03
N PRO A 122 8.30 -20.44 -3.76
CA PRO A 122 9.15 -19.81 -4.75
C PRO A 122 10.44 -19.27 -4.14
N ALA A 123 10.38 -18.62 -2.98
CA ALA A 123 11.57 -18.07 -2.32
C ALA A 123 12.59 -19.15 -1.97
N ILE A 124 12.16 -20.31 -1.49
CA ILE A 124 13.07 -21.45 -1.20
C ILE A 124 13.75 -21.93 -2.47
N ILE A 125 13.00 -22.09 -3.57
CA ILE A 125 13.55 -22.54 -4.87
C ILE A 125 14.63 -21.55 -5.35
N PHE A 126 14.31 -20.26 -5.37
CA PHE A 126 15.26 -19.24 -5.82
C PHE A 126 16.47 -19.11 -4.89
N ASP A 127 16.27 -19.12 -3.57
CA ASP A 127 17.37 -19.06 -2.61
C ASP A 127 18.29 -20.30 -2.71
N SER A 128 17.73 -21.47 -3.02
CA SER A 128 18.52 -22.69 -3.28
C SER A 128 19.37 -22.54 -4.54
N VAL A 129 18.82 -22.00 -5.63
CA VAL A 129 19.57 -21.70 -6.85
C VAL A 129 20.68 -20.69 -6.58
N LEU A 130 20.39 -19.61 -5.84
CA LEU A 130 21.39 -18.62 -5.44
C LEU A 130 22.51 -19.27 -4.64
N TYR A 131 22.17 -20.09 -3.64
CA TYR A 131 23.13 -20.79 -2.79
C TYR A 131 24.07 -21.69 -3.60
N VAL A 132 23.52 -22.54 -4.47
CA VAL A 132 24.31 -23.43 -5.34
C VAL A 132 25.16 -22.64 -6.34
N SER A 133 24.70 -21.46 -6.75
CA SER A 133 25.46 -20.54 -7.62
C SER A 133 26.50 -19.70 -6.87
N GLY A 134 26.77 -19.98 -5.59
CA GLY A 134 27.72 -19.23 -4.76
C GLY A 134 27.24 -17.83 -4.36
N ARG A 135 25.96 -17.52 -4.56
CA ARG A 135 25.34 -16.23 -4.20
C ARG A 135 24.62 -16.33 -2.86
N ARG A 136 24.50 -15.20 -2.17
CA ARG A 136 23.83 -15.13 -0.88
C ARG A 136 22.30 -15.27 -1.02
N PRO A 137 21.65 -16.24 -0.35
CA PRO A 137 20.19 -16.32 -0.23
C PRO A 137 19.60 -15.07 0.42
N MET A 138 18.46 -14.59 -0.07
CA MET A 138 17.84 -13.36 0.46
C MET A 138 16.30 -13.34 0.41
N LEU A 139 15.68 -14.13 -0.45
CA LEU A 139 14.24 -14.06 -0.71
C LEU A 139 13.43 -14.56 0.48
N LEU A 140 13.83 -15.63 1.14
CA LEU A 140 13.12 -16.14 2.31
C LEU A 140 13.12 -15.14 3.46
N LYS A 141 14.24 -14.43 3.65
CA LYS A 141 14.36 -13.34 4.62
C LYS A 141 13.41 -12.19 4.28
N LEU A 142 13.29 -11.84 3.00
CA LEU A 142 12.34 -10.83 2.53
C LEU A 142 10.88 -11.26 2.77
N MET A 143 10.52 -12.50 2.40
CA MET A 143 9.16 -13.02 2.60
C MET A 143 8.76 -13.04 4.07
N ARG A 144 9.69 -13.39 4.98
CA ARG A 144 9.45 -13.31 6.43
C ARG A 144 9.11 -11.89 6.88
N ARG A 145 9.85 -10.89 6.41
CA ARG A 145 9.59 -9.47 6.75
C ARG A 145 8.23 -9.01 6.24
N LEU A 146 7.88 -9.38 5.01
CA LEU A 146 6.58 -9.06 4.41
C LEU A 146 5.42 -9.72 5.16
N TYR A 147 5.59 -10.99 5.57
CA TYR A 147 4.61 -11.69 6.40
C TYR A 147 4.39 -10.95 7.73
N VAL A 148 5.47 -10.59 8.44
CA VAL A 148 5.38 -9.83 9.71
C VAL A 148 4.69 -8.49 9.50
N ALA A 149 5.06 -7.74 8.45
CA ALA A 149 4.42 -6.47 8.12
C ALA A 149 2.92 -6.64 7.85
N ASN A 150 2.53 -7.65 7.08
CA ASN A 150 1.12 -7.95 6.79
C ASN A 150 0.34 -8.30 8.06
N ARG A 151 0.93 -9.09 8.96
CA ARG A 151 0.31 -9.41 10.26
C ARG A 151 0.19 -8.19 11.17
N ALA A 152 1.20 -7.33 11.20
CA ALA A 152 1.19 -6.11 12.00
C ALA A 152 0.06 -5.15 11.59
N VAL A 153 -0.20 -5.01 10.28
CA VAL A 153 -1.29 -4.14 9.79
C VAL A 153 -2.67 -4.80 9.83
N SER A 154 -2.75 -6.13 9.98
CA SER A 154 -4.01 -6.88 9.83
C SER A 154 -5.13 -6.43 10.78
N TYR A 155 -4.83 -6.01 12.00
CA TYR A 155 -5.86 -5.49 12.90
C TYR A 155 -6.60 -4.29 12.28
N PHE A 156 -5.85 -3.33 11.75
CA PHE A 156 -6.37 -2.12 11.11
C PHE A 156 -7.06 -2.41 9.78
N SER A 157 -6.60 -3.43 9.05
CA SER A 157 -7.21 -3.84 7.78
C SER A 157 -8.59 -4.50 7.92
N PHE A 158 -9.03 -4.83 9.13
CA PHE A 158 -10.31 -5.49 9.41
C PHE A 158 -11.27 -4.65 10.25
N HIS A 159 -10.76 -3.62 10.92
CA HIS A 159 -11.55 -2.78 11.82
C HIS A 159 -11.55 -1.35 11.31
N GLU A 160 -12.74 -0.86 10.98
CA GLU A 160 -12.95 0.56 10.75
C GLU A 160 -13.06 1.27 12.09
N ARG A 161 -12.31 2.35 12.27
CA ARG A 161 -12.37 3.18 13.47
C ARG A 161 -12.97 4.52 13.11
N LYS A 162 -14.10 4.82 13.75
CA LYS A 162 -14.73 6.15 13.68
C LYS A 162 -14.15 6.99 14.80
N PHE A 163 -13.79 8.22 14.47
CA PHE A 163 -13.30 9.19 15.42
C PHE A 163 -14.28 10.35 15.48
N ASP A 164 -14.36 10.99 16.63
CA ASP A 164 -15.08 12.25 16.74
C ASP A 164 -14.33 13.36 15.98
N HIS A 165 -15.07 14.29 15.39
CA HIS A 165 -14.56 15.35 14.53
C HIS A 165 -14.91 16.76 15.03
N GLU A 166 -15.57 16.88 16.18
CA GLU A 166 -16.02 18.19 16.70
C GLU A 166 -14.86 19.18 16.89
N ASN A 167 -13.82 18.79 17.63
CA ASN A 167 -12.63 19.63 17.84
C ASN A 167 -11.94 20.03 16.54
N ARG A 168 -11.96 19.14 15.54
CA ARG A 168 -11.38 19.41 14.22
C ARG A 168 -12.18 20.46 13.45
N LEU A 169 -13.51 20.32 13.43
CA LEU A 169 -14.40 21.28 12.76
C LEU A 169 -14.30 22.65 13.42
N ASN A 170 -14.30 22.71 14.76
CA ASN A 170 -14.14 23.95 15.51
C ASN A 170 -12.79 24.62 15.22
N LEU A 171 -11.72 23.83 15.13
CA LEU A 171 -10.39 24.35 14.81
C LEU A 171 -10.32 24.89 13.38
N LEU A 172 -10.87 24.15 12.40
CA LEU A 172 -10.90 24.57 11.00
C LEU A 172 -11.69 25.89 10.83
N ASN A 173 -12.85 26.00 11.50
CA ASN A 173 -13.68 27.20 11.49
C ASN A 173 -13.02 28.40 12.20
N SER A 174 -11.96 28.18 12.97
CA SER A 174 -11.23 29.25 13.65
C SER A 174 -10.13 29.89 12.80
N ILE A 175 -9.82 29.29 11.64
CA ILE A 175 -8.83 29.83 10.70
C ILE A 175 -9.46 31.04 9.99
N SER A 176 -8.71 32.14 9.89
CA SER A 176 -9.19 33.33 9.19
C SER A 176 -9.30 33.07 7.68
N PRO A 177 -10.21 33.75 6.96
CA PRO A 177 -10.30 33.61 5.50
C PRO A 177 -8.99 33.90 4.76
N ASN A 178 -8.15 34.80 5.30
CA ASN A 178 -6.87 35.16 4.71
C ASN A 178 -5.81 34.06 4.86
N ASP A 179 -5.95 33.22 5.89
CA ASP A 179 -5.00 32.15 6.23
C ASP A 179 -5.45 30.77 5.71
N LEU A 180 -6.67 30.70 5.18
CA LEU A 180 -7.31 29.43 4.81
C LEU A 180 -6.55 28.71 3.69
N GLU A 181 -6.00 29.43 2.72
CA GLU A 181 -5.26 28.80 1.61
C GLU A 181 -4.00 28.08 2.10
N GLU A 182 -3.25 28.69 3.01
CA GLU A 182 -1.96 28.17 3.48
C GLU A 182 -2.12 27.13 4.61
N PHE A 183 -3.02 27.40 5.57
CA PHE A 183 -3.13 26.63 6.81
C PHE A 183 -4.33 25.70 6.88
N SER A 184 -5.19 25.67 5.86
CA SER A 184 -6.27 24.68 5.83
C SER A 184 -5.68 23.26 5.84
N PHE A 185 -6.30 22.43 6.67
CA PHE A 185 -6.08 20.99 6.71
C PHE A 185 -7.34 20.21 6.27
N ASP A 186 -8.30 20.91 5.66
CA ASP A 186 -9.43 20.28 4.97
C ASP A 186 -8.98 19.82 3.58
N TYR A 187 -9.10 18.52 3.34
CA TYR A 187 -8.76 17.89 2.05
C TYR A 187 -9.97 17.14 1.47
N THR A 188 -11.19 17.44 1.93
CA THR A 188 -12.43 16.90 1.36
C THR A 188 -12.61 17.20 -0.13
N SER A 189 -12.02 18.26 -0.65
CA SER A 189 -12.05 18.57 -2.10
C SER A 189 -10.99 17.83 -2.90
N SER A 190 -9.98 17.23 -2.25
CA SER A 190 -8.82 16.65 -2.93
C SER A 190 -9.17 15.40 -3.76
N ASP A 191 -8.62 15.31 -4.98
CA ASP A 191 -8.74 14.11 -5.82
C ASP A 191 -7.87 12.97 -5.25
N ILE A 192 -8.54 11.86 -4.90
CA ILE A 192 -7.86 10.70 -4.31
C ILE A 192 -6.92 9.99 -5.29
N ARG A 193 -7.28 9.95 -6.58
CA ARG A 193 -6.44 9.34 -7.61
C ARG A 193 -5.19 10.18 -7.82
N GLU A 194 -5.31 11.50 -7.83
CA GLU A 194 -4.15 12.38 -7.98
C GLU A 194 -3.23 12.32 -6.76
N TYR A 195 -3.81 12.26 -5.55
CA TYR A 195 -3.03 11.99 -4.34
C TYR A 195 -2.27 10.66 -4.43
N CYS A 196 -2.94 9.57 -4.80
CA CYS A 196 -2.28 8.27 -4.99
C CYS A 196 -1.20 8.33 -6.08
N ARG A 197 -1.39 9.14 -7.15
CA ARG A 197 -0.42 9.32 -8.23
C ARG A 197 0.86 9.97 -7.70
N HIS A 198 0.72 11.04 -6.94
CA HIS A 198 1.86 11.68 -6.26
C HIS A 198 2.58 10.72 -5.32
N CYS A 199 1.85 9.89 -4.56
CA CYS A 199 2.46 8.89 -3.69
C CYS A 199 3.26 7.83 -4.48
N VAL A 200 2.74 7.35 -5.62
CA VAL A 200 3.46 6.38 -6.46
C VAL A 200 4.71 6.99 -7.09
N ILE A 201 4.61 8.21 -7.62
CA ILE A 201 5.75 8.95 -8.18
C ILE A 201 6.80 9.22 -7.09
N GLY A 202 6.36 9.68 -5.92
CA GLY A 202 7.23 9.93 -4.78
C GLY A 202 7.94 8.65 -4.30
N ALA A 203 7.23 7.54 -4.18
CA ALA A 203 7.84 6.25 -3.85
C ALA A 203 8.87 5.82 -4.92
N LYS A 204 8.58 6.03 -6.20
CA LYS A 204 9.48 5.72 -7.30
C LYS A 204 10.78 6.53 -7.21
N GLN A 205 10.70 7.84 -7.02
CA GLN A 205 11.86 8.73 -7.02
C GLN A 205 12.63 8.72 -5.70
N PHE A 206 11.95 8.85 -4.58
CA PHE A 206 12.59 9.12 -3.29
C PHE A 206 12.87 7.87 -2.47
N ILE A 207 12.08 6.80 -2.65
CA ILE A 207 12.25 5.55 -1.88
C ILE A 207 12.98 4.49 -2.71
N LEU A 208 12.60 4.34 -3.98
CA LEU A 208 13.17 3.32 -4.86
C LEU A 208 14.37 3.85 -5.66
N HIS A 209 14.58 5.17 -5.67
CA HIS A 209 15.64 5.84 -6.45
C HIS A 209 15.63 5.44 -7.93
N GLU A 210 14.43 5.33 -8.50
CA GLU A 210 14.20 4.99 -9.90
C GLU A 210 14.04 6.24 -10.77
N ASP A 211 14.38 6.12 -12.04
CA ASP A 211 14.42 7.25 -12.97
C ASP A 211 13.07 7.41 -13.70
N MET A 212 12.48 8.59 -13.59
CA MET A 212 11.24 8.94 -14.30
C MET A 212 11.44 9.08 -15.81
N ASN A 213 12.68 9.28 -16.29
CA ASN A 213 12.98 9.34 -17.71
C ASN A 213 13.07 7.94 -18.36
N ARG A 214 13.01 6.87 -17.57
CA ARG A 214 13.15 5.47 -18.05
C ARG A 214 11.83 4.71 -18.06
N LEU A 215 10.70 5.41 -18.12
CA LEU A 215 9.37 4.78 -18.11
C LEU A 215 9.18 3.80 -19.26
N ASP A 216 9.66 4.11 -20.48
CA ASP A 216 9.54 3.19 -21.63
C ASP A 216 10.22 1.83 -21.38
N ILE A 217 11.38 1.85 -20.72
CA ILE A 217 12.11 0.63 -20.33
C ILE A 217 11.31 -0.14 -19.28
N ALA A 218 10.75 0.57 -18.29
CA ALA A 218 9.91 -0.04 -17.25
C ALA A 218 8.62 -0.65 -17.84
N HIS A 219 7.98 0.01 -18.81
CA HIS A 219 6.83 -0.54 -19.55
C HIS A 219 7.22 -1.79 -20.35
N ALA A 220 8.33 -1.74 -21.09
CA ALA A 220 8.82 -2.88 -21.86
C ALA A 220 9.19 -4.07 -20.96
N HIS A 221 9.77 -3.81 -19.79
CA HIS A 221 10.06 -4.82 -18.77
C HIS A 221 8.76 -5.42 -18.22
N ARG A 222 7.79 -4.59 -17.83
CA ARG A 222 6.49 -5.04 -17.35
C ARG A 222 5.77 -5.91 -18.37
N LYS A 223 5.79 -5.53 -19.66
CA LYS A 223 5.20 -6.34 -20.74
C LYS A 223 5.85 -7.71 -20.86
N ARG A 224 7.18 -7.79 -20.73
CA ARG A 224 7.93 -9.05 -20.72
C ARG A 224 7.54 -9.94 -19.52
N ILE A 225 7.48 -9.36 -18.33
CA ILE A 225 7.05 -10.08 -17.11
C ILE A 225 5.60 -10.56 -17.23
N TYR A 226 4.70 -9.74 -17.78
CA TYR A 226 3.31 -10.12 -18.02
C TYR A 226 3.19 -11.29 -19.00
N LEU A 227 3.92 -11.25 -20.12
CA LEU A 227 3.94 -12.34 -21.09
C LEU A 227 4.49 -13.62 -20.46
N PHE A 228 5.61 -13.52 -19.74
CA PHE A 228 6.22 -14.65 -19.04
C PHE A 228 5.26 -15.27 -18.03
N ALA A 229 4.65 -14.45 -17.16
CA ALA A 229 3.69 -14.93 -16.16
C ALA A 229 2.48 -15.60 -16.81
N THR A 230 1.92 -15.00 -17.87
CA THR A 230 0.80 -15.58 -18.62
C THR A 230 1.17 -16.95 -19.20
N ILE A 231 2.32 -17.08 -19.86
CA ILE A 231 2.79 -18.35 -20.44
C ILE A 231 3.04 -19.39 -19.34
N PHE A 232 3.65 -18.98 -18.24
CA PHE A 232 3.93 -19.87 -17.11
C PHE A 232 2.64 -20.39 -16.46
N GLU A 233 1.69 -19.51 -16.15
CA GLU A 233 0.42 -19.86 -15.52
C GLU A 233 -0.45 -20.74 -16.44
N THR A 234 -0.49 -20.43 -17.74
CA THR A 234 -1.20 -21.26 -18.73
C THR A 234 -0.57 -22.64 -18.90
N THR A 235 0.77 -22.73 -18.91
CA THR A 235 1.48 -24.02 -18.99
C THR A 235 1.18 -24.90 -17.77
N ILE A 236 1.21 -24.32 -16.56
CA ILE A 236 0.85 -25.04 -15.33
C ILE A 236 -0.60 -25.52 -15.40
N LEU A 237 -1.54 -24.66 -15.82
CA LEU A 237 -2.94 -25.03 -15.92
C LEU A 237 -3.16 -26.19 -16.91
N ILE A 238 -2.55 -26.13 -18.09
CA ILE A 238 -2.62 -27.21 -19.09
C ILE A 238 -2.03 -28.51 -18.51
N GLY A 239 -0.88 -28.44 -17.84
CA GLY A 239 -0.26 -29.60 -17.19
C GLY A 239 -1.15 -30.24 -16.12
N LEU A 240 -1.79 -29.43 -15.27
CA LEU A 240 -2.73 -29.91 -14.25
C LEU A 240 -3.97 -30.57 -14.88
N LEU A 241 -4.55 -29.93 -15.91
CA LEU A 241 -5.69 -30.50 -16.64
C LEU A 241 -5.33 -31.84 -17.31
N TRP A 242 -4.12 -31.96 -17.87
CA TRP A 242 -3.64 -33.20 -18.46
C TRP A 242 -3.44 -34.31 -17.43
N ILE A 243 -2.93 -34.00 -16.24
CA ILE A 243 -2.79 -34.96 -15.14
C ILE A 243 -4.18 -35.45 -14.68
N ILE A 244 -5.14 -34.53 -14.52
CA ILE A 244 -6.52 -34.87 -14.14
C ILE A 244 -7.17 -35.76 -15.21
N TYR A 245 -7.04 -35.39 -16.49
CA TYR A 245 -7.52 -36.20 -17.61
C TYR A 245 -6.94 -37.61 -17.54
N LYS A 246 -5.61 -37.73 -17.43
CA LYS A 246 -4.95 -39.04 -17.35
C LYS A 246 -5.44 -39.86 -16.15
N TYR A 247 -5.66 -39.23 -15.00
CA TYR A 247 -6.17 -39.92 -13.81
C TYR A 247 -7.60 -40.42 -14.02
N MET A 248 -8.49 -39.61 -14.62
CA MET A 248 -9.89 -39.98 -14.87
C MET A 248 -10.04 -41.13 -15.88
N TYR A 249 -9.18 -41.21 -16.89
CA TYR A 249 -9.23 -42.27 -17.93
C TYR A 249 -8.28 -43.45 -17.64
N SER A 250 -7.58 -43.43 -16.49
CA SER A 250 -6.78 -44.55 -15.99
C SER A 250 -7.52 -45.37 -14.91
N LEU A 251 -8.74 -44.96 -14.55
CA LEU A 251 -9.73 -45.69 -13.73
C LEU A 251 -10.75 -46.37 -14.64
#